data_AF-A0A0K0XZH2-F1
#
_entry.id   AF-A0A0K0XZH2-F1
#
_cell.length_a   1.000
_cell.length_b   1.000
_cell.length_c   1.000
_cell.angle_alpha   90.00
_cell.angle_beta   90.00
_cell.angle_gamma   90.00
#
_symmetry.space_group_name_H-M   'P 1'
#
loop_
_entity.id
_entity.type
_entity.pdbx_description
1 polymer ?
#
loop_
_entity_poly.entity_id
_entity_poly.type
_entity_poly.pdbx_seq_one_letter_code
_entity_poly.pdbx_strand_id
1 'polypeptide(L)'
;MMPDGSYTVDALLKFLKQAGMEGMINPAVARSRRNAIEQLQSEMSDEERRDLRCLDVDQLASRFHKLEGSSIRVEALALYVERFKSALEDFLGWNEHPASFKTVGGDKARAVPRRPDGRSAISQEQAEAERTSMEIREAPAAVVPIALRPDLTVHVAGIPIDLTRSEAERIARVVRAYVVDEDASTEDGK
;
A
#
# COMPACT_ATOMS: atom_id res chain seq x y z
N MET A 1 12.74 9.14 20.48
CA MET A 1 11.51 8.80 21.22
C MET A 1 11.83 7.79 22.32
N MET A 2 11.20 7.87 23.49
CA MET A 2 11.27 6.79 24.48
C MET A 2 10.13 5.81 24.21
N PRO A 3 10.34 4.49 24.36
CA PRO A 3 9.24 3.53 24.36
C PRO A 3 8.23 3.97 25.42
N ASP A 4 6.96 4.04 25.03
CA ASP A 4 5.88 4.27 25.99
C ASP A 4 5.59 3.02 26.84
N GLY A 5 6.33 1.92 26.57
CA GLY A 5 6.20 0.62 27.24
C GLY A 5 4.88 -0.08 26.93
N SER A 6 4.07 0.49 26.03
CA SER A 6 2.80 -0.07 25.64
C SER A 6 2.99 -0.96 24.41
N TYR A 7 2.27 -2.08 24.39
CA TYR A 7 2.32 -3.07 23.32
C TYR A 7 1.03 -3.04 22.49
N THR A 8 0.44 -1.87 22.32
CA THR A 8 -0.85 -1.70 21.62
C THR A 8 -0.64 -1.54 20.12
N VAL A 9 -1.69 -1.81 19.32
CA VAL A 9 -1.70 -1.52 17.87
C VAL A 9 -1.43 -0.04 17.58
N ASP A 10 -2.03 0.87 18.36
CA ASP A 10 -1.78 2.31 18.24
C ASP A 10 -0.31 2.68 18.47
N ALA A 11 0.33 2.05 19.44
CA ALA A 11 1.74 2.27 19.73
C ALA A 11 2.63 1.79 18.59
N LEU A 12 2.34 0.63 18.01
CA LEU A 12 3.01 0.11 16.81
C LEU A 12 2.85 1.06 15.61
N LEU A 13 1.63 1.56 15.34
CA LEU A 13 1.37 2.49 14.25
C LEU A 13 2.11 3.83 14.44
N LYS A 14 2.14 4.35 15.67
CA LYS A 14 2.91 5.55 16.04
C LYS A 14 4.41 5.33 15.87
N PHE A 15 4.93 4.19 16.34
CA PHE A 15 6.32 3.80 16.17
C PHE A 15 6.70 3.80 14.69
N LEU A 16 5.96 3.12 13.83
CA LEU A 16 6.27 3.07 12.39
C LEU A 16 6.23 4.46 11.74
N LYS A 17 5.26 5.31 12.10
CA LYS A 17 5.18 6.68 11.59
C LYS A 17 6.43 7.47 11.97
N GLN A 18 6.80 7.42 13.25
CA GLN A 18 7.95 8.16 13.76
C GLN A 18 9.28 7.60 13.25
N ALA A 19 9.43 6.28 13.21
CA ALA A 19 10.60 5.60 12.68
C ALA A 19 10.83 5.92 11.19
N GLY A 20 9.77 6.07 10.41
CA GLY A 20 9.86 6.57 9.04
C GLY A 20 10.30 8.04 8.96
N MET A 21 9.79 8.90 9.84
CA MET A 21 10.12 10.33 9.88
C MET A 21 11.55 10.61 10.39
N GLU A 22 12.01 9.87 11.38
CA GLU A 22 13.35 9.97 11.97
C GLU A 22 14.42 9.25 11.13
N GLY A 23 14.02 8.57 10.04
CA GLY A 23 14.93 7.82 9.17
C GLY A 23 15.47 6.53 9.79
N MET A 24 14.84 6.02 10.85
CA MET A 24 15.18 4.72 11.44
C MET A 24 14.72 3.57 10.51
N ILE A 25 13.58 3.76 9.84
CA ILE A 25 13.04 2.87 8.80
C ILE A 25 12.87 3.69 7.52
N ASN A 26 13.05 3.08 6.36
CA ASN A 26 12.72 3.72 5.09
C ASN A 26 11.24 4.20 5.09
N PRO A 27 10.94 5.47 4.76
CA PRO A 27 9.57 5.99 4.79
C PRO A 27 8.55 5.18 3.99
N ALA A 28 8.97 4.61 2.84
CA ALA A 28 8.11 3.75 2.02
C ALA A 28 7.78 2.43 2.72
N VAL A 29 8.79 1.81 3.34
CA VAL A 29 8.65 0.57 4.14
C VAL A 29 7.78 0.82 5.37
N ALA A 30 8.02 1.91 6.10
CA ALA A 30 7.22 2.31 7.25
C ALA A 30 5.74 2.52 6.87
N ARG A 31 5.49 3.20 5.73
CA ARG A 31 4.14 3.35 5.20
C ARG A 31 3.54 1.99 4.85
N SER A 32 4.23 1.17 4.07
CA SER A 32 3.79 -0.16 3.66
C SER A 32 3.43 -1.09 4.83
N ARG A 33 4.20 -1.05 5.92
CA ARG A 33 3.92 -1.82 7.13
C ARG A 33 2.70 -1.31 7.90
N ARG A 34 2.55 0.01 8.08
CA ARG A 34 1.33 0.60 8.67
C ARG A 34 0.10 0.19 7.86
N ASN A 35 0.24 0.19 6.55
CA ASN A 35 -0.82 -0.18 5.64
C ASN A 35 -1.30 -1.61 5.84
N ALA A 36 -0.36 -2.55 5.98
CA ALA A 36 -0.68 -3.95 6.27
C ALA A 36 -1.41 -4.09 7.61
N ILE A 37 -0.94 -3.40 8.66
CA ILE A 37 -1.56 -3.42 9.99
C ILE A 37 -2.98 -2.84 9.94
N GLU A 38 -3.19 -1.72 9.25
CA GLU A 38 -4.51 -1.10 9.07
C GLU A 38 -5.53 -2.04 8.41
N GLN A 39 -5.07 -2.91 7.51
CA GLN A 39 -5.91 -3.90 6.82
C GLN A 39 -6.17 -5.14 7.69
N LEU A 40 -5.16 -5.61 8.43
CA LEU A 40 -5.28 -6.83 9.23
C LEU A 40 -5.95 -6.61 10.59
N GLN A 41 -5.92 -5.39 11.13
CA GLN A 41 -6.48 -5.09 12.44
C GLN A 41 -8.00 -5.24 12.53
N SER A 42 -8.72 -5.27 11.40
CA SER A 42 -10.19 -5.44 11.41
C SER A 42 -10.63 -6.76 12.04
N GLU A 43 -9.82 -7.81 11.88
CA GLU A 43 -10.08 -9.17 12.40
C GLU A 43 -9.37 -9.47 13.73
N MET A 44 -8.73 -8.47 14.33
CA MET A 44 -8.12 -8.59 15.66
C MET A 44 -9.16 -8.44 16.76
N SER A 45 -9.05 -9.25 17.81
CA SER A 45 -9.84 -9.07 19.02
C SER A 45 -9.38 -7.84 19.82
N ASP A 46 -10.22 -7.38 20.74
CA ASP A 46 -9.87 -6.24 21.60
C ASP A 46 -8.70 -6.56 22.54
N GLU A 47 -8.50 -7.83 22.91
CA GLU A 47 -7.33 -8.30 23.66
C GLU A 47 -6.06 -8.18 22.83
N GLU A 48 -6.09 -8.67 21.59
CA GLU A 48 -4.94 -8.62 20.67
C GLU A 48 -4.55 -7.18 20.31
N ARG A 49 -5.54 -6.28 20.22
CA ARG A 49 -5.29 -4.85 19.97
C ARG A 49 -4.63 -4.15 21.15
N ARG A 50 -4.93 -4.60 22.38
CA ARG A 50 -4.38 -4.07 23.63
C ARG A 50 -2.99 -4.63 23.94
N ASP A 51 -2.70 -5.87 23.56
CA ASP A 51 -1.39 -6.49 23.77
C ASP A 51 -0.96 -7.35 22.57
N LEU A 52 -0.10 -6.77 21.74
CA LEU A 52 0.47 -7.39 20.55
C LEU A 52 1.41 -8.56 20.86
N ARG A 53 1.86 -8.75 22.11
CA ARG A 53 2.69 -9.91 22.49
C ARG A 53 1.89 -11.21 22.48
N CYS A 54 0.56 -11.10 22.58
CA CYS A 54 -0.36 -12.22 22.51
C CYS A 54 -0.81 -12.53 21.07
N LEU A 55 -0.45 -11.67 20.10
CA LEU A 55 -0.91 -11.79 18.73
C LEU A 55 -0.06 -12.81 17.95
N ASP A 56 -0.72 -13.82 17.39
CA ASP A 56 -0.17 -14.66 16.33
C ASP A 56 -0.68 -14.16 14.98
N VAL A 57 0.22 -13.59 14.17
CA VAL A 57 -0.11 -13.00 12.87
C VAL A 57 -0.55 -14.07 11.86
N ASP A 58 -0.02 -15.29 11.93
CA ASP A 58 -0.45 -16.39 11.05
C ASP A 58 -1.86 -16.86 11.43
N GLN A 59 -2.14 -16.95 12.73
CA GLN A 59 -3.48 -17.26 13.20
C GLN A 59 -4.48 -16.18 12.81
N LEU A 60 -4.11 -14.89 12.91
CA LEU A 60 -4.92 -13.77 12.43
C LEU A 60 -5.22 -13.90 10.93
N ALA A 61 -4.22 -14.23 10.11
CA ALA A 61 -4.39 -14.43 8.67
C ALA A 61 -5.41 -15.54 8.35
N SER A 62 -5.42 -16.62 9.13
CA SER A 62 -6.36 -17.73 8.94
C SER A 62 -7.84 -17.32 9.09
N ARG A 63 -8.13 -16.23 9.80
CA ARG A 63 -9.51 -15.71 9.98
C ARG A 63 -10.06 -15.13 8.68
N PHE A 64 -9.20 -14.53 7.85
CA PHE A 64 -9.56 -14.00 6.54
C PHE A 64 -9.92 -15.09 5.52
N HIS A 65 -9.37 -16.29 5.65
CA HIS A 65 -9.71 -17.43 4.78
C HIS A 65 -11.09 -18.05 5.07
N LYS A 66 -11.66 -17.79 6.25
CA LYS A 66 -12.96 -18.35 6.67
C LYS A 66 -14.15 -17.44 6.32
N LEU A 67 -13.89 -16.21 5.87
CA LEU A 67 -14.90 -15.23 5.50
C LEU A 67 -15.13 -15.27 3.99
N GLU A 68 -16.23 -15.88 3.54
CA GLU A 68 -16.72 -15.66 2.18
C GLU A 68 -17.01 -14.17 2.01
N GLY A 69 -16.22 -13.48 1.18
CA GLY A 69 -16.33 -12.03 0.97
C GLY A 69 -15.22 -11.18 1.63
N SER A 70 -14.12 -11.80 2.11
CA SER A 70 -12.91 -11.04 2.42
C SER A 70 -12.54 -10.10 1.26
N SER A 71 -12.45 -8.80 1.54
CA SER A 71 -12.07 -7.76 0.56
C SER A 71 -10.60 -7.83 0.15
N ILE A 72 -9.81 -8.68 0.82
CA ILE A 72 -8.38 -8.83 0.61
C ILE A 72 -8.12 -10.05 -0.27
N ARG A 73 -7.48 -9.83 -1.43
CA ARG A 73 -6.99 -10.91 -2.30
C ARG A 73 -5.95 -11.76 -1.56
N VAL A 74 -5.97 -13.06 -1.79
CA VAL A 74 -5.11 -14.03 -1.10
C VAL A 74 -3.62 -13.70 -1.26
N GLU A 75 -3.21 -13.23 -2.44
CA GLU A 75 -1.83 -12.83 -2.72
C GLU A 75 -1.41 -11.58 -1.93
N ALA A 76 -2.35 -10.65 -1.70
CA ALA A 76 -2.11 -9.48 -0.87
C ALA A 76 -2.06 -9.82 0.62
N LEU A 77 -2.79 -10.84 1.06
CA LEU A 77 -2.83 -11.30 2.45
C LEU A 77 -1.45 -11.80 2.91
N ALA A 78 -0.80 -12.67 2.13
CA ALA A 78 0.53 -13.19 2.45
C ALA A 78 1.56 -12.06 2.62
N LEU A 79 1.52 -11.08 1.72
CA LEU A 79 2.40 -9.91 1.75
C LEU A 79 2.14 -9.01 2.97
N TYR A 80 0.86 -8.84 3.35
CA TYR A 80 0.51 -8.09 4.57
C TYR A 80 0.95 -8.82 5.84
N VAL A 81 0.85 -10.14 5.88
CA VAL A 81 1.33 -10.95 7.00
C VAL A 81 2.83 -10.78 7.19
N GLU A 82 3.62 -10.90 6.12
CA GLU A 82 5.08 -10.73 6.20
C GLU A 82 5.47 -9.31 6.68
N ARG A 83 4.77 -8.30 6.16
CA ARG A 83 4.97 -6.89 6.56
C ARG A 83 4.61 -6.65 8.02
N PHE A 84 3.50 -7.23 8.51
CA PHE A 84 3.10 -7.10 9.91
C PHE A 84 4.10 -7.82 10.81
N LYS A 85 4.49 -9.06 10.51
CA LYS A 85 5.52 -9.79 11.27
C LYS A 85 6.81 -9.00 11.40
N SER A 86 7.31 -8.47 10.28
CA SER A 86 8.53 -7.65 10.29
C SER A 86 8.37 -6.36 11.10
N ALA A 87 7.19 -5.75 11.08
CA ALA A 87 6.89 -4.56 11.88
C ALA A 87 6.82 -4.87 13.37
N LEU A 88 6.23 -6.01 13.73
CA LEU A 88 6.09 -6.47 15.10
C LEU A 88 7.45 -6.81 15.71
N GLU A 89 8.29 -7.53 14.97
CA GLU A 89 9.67 -7.84 15.38
C GLU A 89 10.48 -6.56 15.66
N ASP A 90 10.41 -5.59 14.74
CA ASP A 90 11.07 -4.30 14.92
C ASP A 90 10.53 -3.53 16.14
N PHE A 91 9.23 -3.51 16.32
CA PHE A 91 8.60 -2.79 17.43
C PHE A 91 8.89 -3.42 18.79
N LEU A 92 8.85 -4.75 18.89
CA LEU A 92 9.21 -5.47 20.11
C LEU A 92 10.70 -5.28 20.42
N GLY A 93 11.58 -5.42 19.43
CA GLY A 93 13.01 -5.16 19.60
C GLY A 93 13.33 -3.71 20.00
N TRP A 94 12.57 -2.75 19.47
CA TRP A 94 12.67 -1.34 19.88
C TRP A 94 12.19 -1.10 21.31
N ASN A 95 11.08 -1.73 21.73
CA ASN A 95 10.57 -1.62 23.10
C ASN A 95 11.52 -2.26 24.12
N GLU A 96 12.16 -3.38 23.79
CA GLU A 96 13.12 -4.07 24.65
C GLU A 96 14.47 -3.36 24.72
N HIS A 97 14.97 -2.88 23.57
CA HIS A 97 16.31 -2.29 23.45
C HIS A 97 16.32 -1.00 22.61
N PRO A 98 15.74 0.11 23.10
CA PRO A 98 15.55 1.33 22.31
C PRO A 98 16.87 1.96 21.87
N ALA A 99 17.90 1.89 22.73
CA ALA A 99 19.20 2.51 22.49
C ALA A 99 20.07 1.76 21.47
N SER A 100 19.73 0.50 21.16
CA SER A 100 20.49 -0.37 20.25
C SER A 100 19.65 -0.88 19.07
N PHE A 101 18.45 -0.34 18.90
CA PHE A 101 17.51 -0.76 17.87
C PHE A 101 18.14 -0.72 16.47
N LYS A 102 17.99 -1.85 15.77
CA LYS A 102 18.30 -2.02 14.35
C LYS A 102 17.15 -2.77 13.71
N THR A 103 16.69 -2.27 12.58
CA THR A 103 15.57 -2.86 11.84
C THR A 103 15.96 -4.21 11.24
N VAL A 104 15.09 -5.20 11.37
CA VAL A 104 15.21 -6.49 10.69
C VAL A 104 14.81 -6.29 9.23
N GLY A 105 15.77 -6.51 8.31
CA GLY A 105 15.53 -6.46 6.86
C GLY A 105 16.29 -5.39 6.05
N GLY A 106 17.22 -4.63 6.63
CA GLY A 106 18.20 -3.90 5.82
C GLY A 106 18.53 -2.50 6.31
N ASP A 107 19.78 -2.39 6.76
CA ASP A 107 20.68 -1.24 6.78
C ASP A 107 20.10 0.17 6.61
N LYS A 108 20.31 0.95 7.67
CA LYS A 108 20.80 2.34 7.65
C LYS A 108 20.23 3.20 6.53
N ALA A 109 19.47 4.21 6.93
CA ALA A 109 19.31 5.47 6.19
C ALA A 109 20.65 6.22 6.02
N ARG A 110 21.66 5.58 5.43
CA ARG A 110 22.73 6.26 4.74
C ARG A 110 22.29 6.35 3.30
N ALA A 111 22.12 7.58 2.84
CA ALA A 111 22.02 7.92 1.44
C ALA A 111 22.91 6.98 0.62
N VAL A 112 22.28 6.08 -0.13
CA VAL A 112 22.99 5.18 -1.02
C VAL A 112 23.67 6.07 -2.06
N PRO A 113 25.01 6.14 -2.15
CA PRO A 113 25.63 6.72 -3.32
C PRO A 113 25.28 5.77 -4.47
N ARG A 114 24.48 6.27 -5.42
CA ARG A 114 24.17 5.54 -6.65
C ARG A 114 25.50 5.10 -7.28
N ARG A 115 25.76 3.79 -7.33
CA ARG A 115 26.76 3.26 -8.26
C ARG A 115 26.22 3.47 -9.68
N PRO A 116 27.10 3.72 -10.67
CA PRO A 116 26.70 4.11 -12.02
C PRO A 116 26.00 2.99 -12.83
N ASP A 117 25.77 1.79 -12.25
CA ASP A 117 25.10 0.69 -12.94
C ASP A 117 23.64 0.41 -12.48
N GLY A 118 23.10 1.21 -11.55
CA GLY A 118 21.66 1.28 -11.29
C GLY A 118 21.00 0.02 -10.71
N ARG A 119 21.73 -0.99 -10.25
CA ARG A 119 21.13 -2.20 -9.66
C ARG A 119 21.18 -2.17 -8.13
N SER A 120 20.03 -1.91 -7.51
CA SER A 120 19.79 -2.26 -6.11
C SER A 120 19.54 -3.77 -6.01
N ALA A 121 20.05 -4.43 -4.96
CA ALA A 121 19.86 -5.85 -4.68
C ALA A 121 18.44 -6.20 -4.16
N ILE A 122 17.42 -5.50 -4.66
CA ILE A 122 16.02 -5.88 -4.55
C ILE A 122 15.64 -6.22 -5.98
N SER A 123 15.24 -7.47 -6.21
CA SER A 123 14.90 -7.94 -7.56
C SER A 123 13.91 -6.96 -8.18
N GLN A 124 14.12 -6.54 -9.43
CA GLN A 124 13.22 -5.58 -10.12
C GLN A 124 11.76 -6.01 -10.01
N GLU A 125 11.52 -7.32 -9.97
CA GLU A 125 10.24 -7.98 -9.73
C GLU A 125 9.57 -7.61 -8.39
N GLN A 126 10.35 -7.46 -7.30
CA GLN A 126 9.83 -7.00 -6.00
C GLN A 126 9.54 -5.51 -6.01
N ALA A 127 10.36 -4.68 -6.66
CA ALA A 127 10.11 -3.25 -6.79
C ALA A 127 8.92 -2.94 -7.72
N GLU A 128 8.72 -3.75 -8.76
CA GLU A 128 7.56 -3.69 -9.65
C GLU A 128 6.30 -4.18 -8.94
N ALA A 129 6.37 -5.29 -8.21
CA ALA A 129 5.27 -5.74 -7.34
C ALA A 129 4.94 -4.73 -6.23
N GLU A 130 5.94 -3.98 -5.72
CA GLU A 130 5.74 -2.93 -4.73
C GLU A 130 5.05 -1.71 -5.35
N ARG A 131 5.37 -1.34 -6.59
CA ARG A 131 4.66 -0.28 -7.34
C ARG A 131 3.24 -0.69 -7.69
N THR A 132 3.03 -1.93 -8.15
CA THR A 132 1.70 -2.47 -8.44
C THR A 132 0.86 -2.63 -7.16
N SER A 133 1.46 -3.04 -6.04
CA SER A 133 0.78 -3.13 -4.73
C SER A 133 0.44 -1.76 -4.12
N MET A 134 1.23 -0.72 -4.44
CA MET A 134 0.93 0.66 -4.05
C MET A 134 -0.31 1.23 -4.77
N GLU A 135 -0.58 0.81 -6.01
CA GLU A 135 -1.81 1.18 -6.76
C GLU A 135 -3.05 0.42 -6.27
N ILE A 136 -2.91 -0.73 -5.61
CA ILE A 136 -4.03 -1.55 -5.11
C ILE A 136 -4.72 -0.95 -3.86
N ARG A 137 -4.21 0.18 -3.33
CA ARG A 137 -4.84 0.88 -2.20
C ARG A 137 -6.10 1.68 -2.54
N GLU A 138 -6.50 1.75 -3.81
CA GLU A 138 -7.71 2.46 -4.25
C GLU A 138 -8.84 1.50 -4.61
N ALA A 139 -9.40 0.81 -3.60
CA ALA A 139 -10.52 -0.15 -3.74
C ALA A 139 -10.24 -1.28 -4.78
N PRO A 140 -11.06 -2.34 -4.89
CA PRO A 140 -11.10 -3.08 -6.13
C PRO A 140 -11.74 -2.14 -7.15
N ALA A 141 -10.95 -1.26 -7.76
CA ALA A 141 -11.43 -0.50 -8.88
C ALA A 141 -11.81 -1.49 -9.98
N ALA A 142 -13.11 -1.72 -10.13
CA ALA A 142 -13.62 -2.57 -11.19
C ALA A 142 -13.11 -2.01 -12.51
N VAL A 143 -12.36 -2.82 -13.27
CA VAL A 143 -11.97 -2.43 -14.61
C VAL A 143 -13.24 -2.51 -15.46
N VAL A 144 -13.77 -1.35 -15.85
CA VAL A 144 -15.00 -1.27 -16.63
C VAL A 144 -14.64 -1.17 -18.11
N PRO A 145 -14.98 -2.15 -18.96
CA PRO A 145 -14.81 -2.04 -20.40
C PRO A 145 -15.90 -1.12 -20.99
N ILE A 146 -15.47 -0.11 -21.74
CA ILE A 146 -16.34 0.83 -22.45
C ILE A 146 -16.04 0.69 -23.94
N ALA A 147 -16.96 0.06 -24.67
CA ALA A 147 -16.88 -0.02 -26.12
C ALA A 147 -17.20 1.37 -26.72
N LEU A 148 -16.24 1.96 -27.42
CA LEU A 148 -16.41 3.27 -28.09
C LEU A 148 -16.74 3.09 -29.58
N ARG A 149 -16.14 2.10 -30.24
CA ARG A 149 -16.34 1.74 -31.66
C ARG A 149 -16.28 0.22 -31.80
N PRO A 150 -16.71 -0.37 -32.94
CA PRO A 150 -16.70 -1.82 -33.15
C PRO A 150 -15.36 -2.50 -32.86
N ASP A 151 -14.25 -1.80 -33.15
CA ASP A 151 -12.89 -2.32 -32.98
C ASP A 151 -12.12 -1.65 -31.83
N LEU A 152 -12.79 -0.84 -31.00
CA LEU A 152 -12.13 -0.07 -29.94
C LEU A 152 -12.90 -0.11 -28.63
N THR A 153 -12.31 -0.84 -27.67
CA THR A 153 -12.78 -0.91 -26.28
C THR A 153 -11.74 -0.30 -25.36
N VAL A 154 -12.14 0.71 -24.59
CA VAL A 154 -11.31 1.34 -23.57
C VAL A 154 -11.61 0.69 -22.23
N HIS A 155 -10.57 0.43 -21.44
CA HIS A 155 -10.69 -0.14 -20.10
C HIS A 155 -10.44 0.96 -19.08
N VAL A 156 -11.43 1.27 -18.25
CA VAL A 156 -11.29 2.29 -17.21
C VAL A 156 -11.07 1.61 -15.87
N ALA A 157 -9.92 1.88 -15.25
CA ALA A 157 -9.55 1.40 -13.92
C ALA A 157 -9.49 2.58 -12.94
N GLY A 158 -9.35 2.28 -11.64
CA GLY A 158 -9.26 3.29 -10.58
C GLY A 158 -10.58 3.97 -10.19
N ILE A 159 -11.75 3.47 -10.63
CA ILE A 159 -13.03 4.07 -10.23
C ILE A 159 -13.45 3.58 -8.84
N PRO A 160 -13.62 4.49 -7.85
CA PRO A 160 -14.13 4.12 -6.53
C PRO A 160 -15.61 3.75 -6.59
N ILE A 161 -16.04 2.82 -5.74
CA ILE A 161 -17.44 2.32 -5.68
C ILE A 161 -18.44 3.41 -5.22
N ASP A 162 -17.95 4.45 -4.56
CA ASP A 162 -18.69 5.56 -3.99
C ASP A 162 -18.46 6.89 -4.73
N LEU A 163 -18.06 6.83 -6.01
CA LEU A 163 -17.81 8.01 -6.86
C LEU A 163 -18.97 9.02 -6.82
N THR A 164 -18.69 10.23 -6.37
CA THR A 164 -19.70 11.31 -6.32
C THR A 164 -19.87 11.99 -7.67
N ARG A 165 -21.02 12.65 -7.88
CA ARG A 165 -21.33 13.40 -9.12
C ARG A 165 -20.25 14.44 -9.45
N SER A 166 -19.77 15.17 -8.45
CA SER A 166 -18.76 16.22 -8.64
C SER A 166 -17.39 15.65 -9.03
N GLU A 167 -17.02 14.47 -8.56
CA GLU A 167 -15.79 13.78 -8.94
C GLU A 167 -15.89 13.22 -10.36
N ALA A 168 -17.02 12.61 -10.70
CA ALA A 168 -17.30 12.16 -12.05
C ALA A 168 -17.21 13.31 -13.08
N GLU A 169 -17.73 14.49 -12.76
CA GLU A 169 -17.62 15.68 -13.62
C GLU A 169 -16.17 16.13 -13.82
N ARG A 170 -15.32 16.03 -12.80
CA ARG A 170 -13.89 16.36 -12.93
C ARG A 170 -13.20 15.39 -13.87
N ILE A 171 -13.45 14.09 -13.73
CA ILE A 171 -12.91 13.05 -14.61
C ILE A 171 -13.38 13.30 -16.05
N ALA A 172 -14.67 13.58 -16.24
CA ALA A 172 -15.25 13.87 -17.55
C ALA A 172 -14.60 15.09 -18.23
N ARG A 173 -14.23 16.14 -17.49
CA ARG A 173 -13.51 17.29 -18.06
C ARG A 173 -12.14 16.91 -18.60
N VAL A 174 -11.42 16.03 -17.90
CA VAL A 174 -10.11 15.55 -18.37
C VAL A 174 -10.29 14.76 -19.66
N VAL A 175 -11.24 13.82 -19.72
CA VAL A 175 -11.51 13.04 -20.94
C VAL A 175 -11.90 13.94 -22.11
N ARG A 176 -12.74 14.96 -21.87
CA ARG A 176 -13.13 15.94 -22.89
C ARG A 176 -11.96 16.75 -23.44
N ALA A 177 -10.90 16.97 -22.66
CA ALA A 177 -9.72 17.69 -23.14
C ALA A 177 -8.92 16.92 -24.20
N TYR A 178 -9.12 15.60 -24.32
CA TYR A 178 -8.48 14.78 -25.36
C TYR A 178 -9.33 14.69 -26.64
N VAL A 179 -10.51 15.30 -26.68
CA VAL A 179 -11.33 15.34 -27.88
C VAL A 179 -10.68 16.30 -28.86
N VAL A 180 -10.30 15.77 -30.02
CA VAL A 180 -9.91 16.58 -31.18
C VAL A 180 -11.18 16.78 -31.99
N ASP A 181 -11.55 18.03 -32.29
CA ASP A 181 -12.68 18.32 -33.16
C ASP A 181 -12.48 17.65 -34.53
N GLU A 182 -13.46 16.88 -35.00
CA GLU A 182 -13.46 16.27 -36.35
C GLU A 182 -13.79 17.29 -37.46
N ASP A 183 -13.58 18.59 -37.23
CA ASP A 183 -13.88 19.65 -38.19
C ASP A 183 -12.66 20.56 -38.46
N ALA A 184 -11.67 20.04 -39.19
CA ALA A 184 -10.63 20.87 -39.82
C ALA A 184 -9.96 20.21 -41.04
N SER A 185 -10.69 19.47 -41.88
CA SER A 185 -10.11 18.90 -43.11
C SER A 185 -11.10 18.75 -44.26
N THR A 186 -11.86 19.79 -44.59
CA THR A 186 -12.38 20.05 -45.96
C THR A 186 -12.87 21.49 -45.95
N GLU A 187 -12.15 22.47 -46.49
CA GLU A 187 -12.22 23.05 -47.84
C GLU A 187 -11.29 24.30 -47.73
N ASP A 188 -10.29 24.55 -48.57
CA ASP A 188 -10.45 25.12 -49.89
C ASP A 188 -9.18 24.89 -50.71
N GLY A 189 -9.37 24.19 -51.82
CA GLY A 189 -8.38 23.99 -52.86
C GLY A 189 -9.09 23.86 -54.18
N LYS A 190 -9.64 24.97 -54.69
CA LYS A 190 -9.70 25.25 -56.12
C LYS A 190 -9.94 26.72 -56.44
#